data_AF-A0A3M1GYN4-F1
#
_entry.id   AF-A0A3M1GYN4-F1
#
_cell.length_a   1.000
_cell.length_b   1.000
_cell.length_c   1.000
_cell.angle_alpha   90.00
_cell.angle_beta   90.00
_cell.angle_gamma   90.00
#
_symmetry.space_group_name_H-M   'P 1'
#
loop_
_entity.id
_entity.type
_entity.pdbx_description
1 polymer ?
#
loop_
_entity_poly.entity_id
_entity_poly.type
_entity_poly.pdbx_seq_one_letter_code
_entity_poly.pdbx_strand_id
1 'polypeptide(L)'
;WPWYVKNWVFTGNPVYPFAFGLFGGRFWDSFRADWYAAAGTGIGWKPSTLLALPWLATLGIRDMNYWDGRTGPLFLLFLPLVLLSLFRSAPSSSSQSPNLQSPISQSPISNLLFLYALAQFGFWTAGVMWSRSLWQSRFLLTCLAALAPLVGAAWAGLPRWDLPRFSLSRFVNLAAGVVLALTLVDMALLTLKIDPLPYLAGLETRDAYLTRRLGAHYAAMTQINQTLPPEAVVQFLWEPRTYYCRRDCRPDSILDVFPHLVYRYRTAGAIARAWQAQGVTHVLVHEAGLRFILNESPETVDRAVLDDLRQHWLRPVGEVAGAYRLYALEVSP
;
A
#
# COMPACT_ATOMS: atom_id res chain seq x y z
N TRP A 1 -5.05 -20.58 6.62
CA TRP A 1 -4.64 -21.92 6.18
C TRP A 1 -5.00 -22.27 4.73
N PRO A 2 -6.22 -22.04 4.18
CA PRO A 2 -6.51 -22.44 2.79
C PRO A 2 -5.68 -21.68 1.73
N TRP A 3 -5.18 -20.49 2.05
CA TRP A 3 -4.43 -19.64 1.12
C TRP A 3 -3.07 -20.22 0.71
N TYR A 4 -2.29 -20.80 1.64
CA TYR A 4 -0.99 -21.37 1.30
C TYR A 4 -1.12 -22.60 0.39
N VAL A 5 -2.10 -23.46 0.68
CA VAL A 5 -2.42 -24.63 -0.17
C VAL A 5 -2.91 -24.17 -1.53
N LYS A 6 -3.82 -23.19 -1.59
CA LYS A 6 -4.29 -22.59 -2.85
C LYS A 6 -3.12 -22.05 -3.67
N ASN A 7 -2.23 -21.29 -3.04
CA ASN A 7 -1.06 -20.71 -3.72
C ASN A 7 -0.13 -21.81 -4.23
N TRP A 8 0.13 -22.85 -3.43
CA TRP A 8 0.92 -24.00 -3.87
C TRP A 8 0.29 -24.68 -5.10
N VAL A 9 -1.00 -25.01 -5.05
CA VAL A 9 -1.67 -25.70 -6.16
C VAL A 9 -1.70 -24.84 -7.43
N PHE A 10 -2.01 -23.55 -7.30
CA PHE A 10 -2.18 -22.65 -8.44
C PHE A 10 -0.84 -22.22 -9.05
N THR A 11 0.12 -21.84 -8.19
CA THR A 11 1.39 -21.23 -8.61
C THR A 11 2.61 -22.13 -8.43
N GLY A 12 2.53 -23.21 -7.66
CA GLY A 12 3.69 -24.02 -7.25
C GLY A 12 4.46 -23.43 -6.07
N ASN A 13 4.08 -22.26 -5.55
CA ASN A 13 4.74 -21.60 -4.43
C ASN A 13 3.72 -21.28 -3.31
N PRO A 14 3.88 -21.83 -2.08
CA PRO A 14 2.93 -21.59 -1.00
C PRO A 14 2.85 -20.12 -0.57
N VAL A 15 3.97 -19.40 -0.65
CA VAL A 15 4.11 -18.00 -0.21
C VAL A 15 4.26 -17.05 -1.39
N TYR A 16 3.70 -17.41 -2.55
CA TYR A 16 3.79 -16.63 -3.78
C TYR A 16 3.45 -15.13 -3.58
N PRO A 17 4.20 -14.18 -4.17
CA PRO A 17 5.38 -14.35 -5.02
C PRO A 17 6.72 -14.38 -4.25
N PHE A 18 6.69 -14.51 -2.91
CA PHE A 18 7.90 -14.48 -2.08
C PHE A 18 8.69 -15.80 -2.13
N ALA A 19 9.93 -15.77 -1.63
CA ALA A 19 10.81 -16.93 -1.59
C ALA A 19 10.96 -17.65 -2.95
N PHE A 20 10.99 -16.89 -4.05
CA PHE A 20 11.09 -17.41 -5.41
C PHE A 20 12.32 -18.32 -5.61
N GLY A 21 13.46 -18.01 -5.00
CA GLY A 21 14.65 -18.87 -5.07
C GLY A 21 14.50 -20.26 -4.44
N LEU A 22 13.51 -20.46 -3.57
CA LEU A 22 13.24 -21.74 -2.90
C LEU A 22 12.13 -22.54 -3.60
N PHE A 23 11.05 -21.87 -4.01
CA PHE A 23 9.85 -22.55 -4.52
C PHE A 23 9.56 -22.27 -6.01
N GLY A 24 10.25 -21.31 -6.62
CA GLY A 24 9.89 -20.78 -7.93
C GLY A 24 8.49 -20.14 -7.93
N GLY A 25 7.77 -20.33 -9.04
CA GLY A 25 6.39 -19.90 -9.17
C GLY A 25 5.96 -19.80 -10.64
N ARG A 26 4.81 -20.38 -10.99
CA ARG A 26 4.16 -20.17 -12.29
C ARG A 26 3.81 -18.68 -12.42
N PHE A 27 3.95 -18.14 -13.63
CA PHE A 27 3.67 -16.72 -13.96
C PHE A 27 4.66 -15.69 -13.38
N TRP A 28 5.75 -16.15 -12.77
CA TRP A 28 6.80 -15.33 -12.18
C TRP A 28 8.17 -15.79 -12.65
N ASP A 29 9.12 -14.86 -12.80
CA ASP A 29 10.51 -15.17 -13.13
C ASP A 29 11.46 -14.39 -12.21
N SER A 30 12.77 -14.63 -12.37
CA SER A 30 13.80 -13.96 -11.55
C SER A 30 13.73 -12.44 -11.68
N PHE A 31 13.49 -11.92 -12.89
CA PHE A 31 13.35 -10.48 -13.10
C PHE A 31 12.23 -9.91 -12.25
N ARG A 32 11.04 -10.50 -12.30
CA ARG A 32 9.90 -10.04 -11.50
C ARG A 32 10.11 -10.23 -10.00
N ALA A 33 10.78 -11.29 -9.59
CA ALA A 33 11.14 -11.51 -8.19
C ALA A 33 12.05 -10.38 -7.67
N ASP A 34 13.09 -10.03 -8.43
CA ASP A 34 14.02 -8.97 -8.07
C ASP A 34 13.35 -7.58 -8.11
N TRP A 35 12.55 -7.33 -9.16
CA TRP A 35 11.76 -6.10 -9.30
C TRP A 35 10.83 -5.88 -8.11
N TYR A 36 10.04 -6.91 -7.76
CA TYR A 36 9.07 -6.81 -6.68
C TYR A 36 9.73 -6.74 -5.30
N ALA A 37 10.81 -7.49 -5.09
CA ALA A 37 11.57 -7.44 -3.84
C ALA A 37 12.21 -6.07 -3.64
N ALA A 38 12.70 -5.43 -4.70
CA ALA A 38 13.46 -4.18 -4.65
C ALA A 38 14.54 -4.22 -3.56
N ALA A 39 15.24 -5.36 -3.45
CA ALA A 39 16.19 -5.63 -2.39
C ALA A 39 17.32 -4.59 -2.39
N GLY A 40 17.70 -4.10 -1.21
CA GLY A 40 18.76 -3.09 -1.05
C GLY A 40 18.29 -1.64 -1.18
N THR A 41 17.01 -1.41 -1.50
CA THR A 41 16.41 -0.06 -1.55
C THR A 41 15.86 0.43 -0.21
N GLY A 42 15.89 -0.42 0.83
CA GLY A 42 15.46 -0.06 2.18
C GLY A 42 16.37 1.00 2.84
N ILE A 43 16.07 1.35 4.09
CA ILE A 43 16.88 2.36 4.81
C ILE A 43 18.24 1.85 5.32
N GLY A 44 18.46 0.53 5.27
CA GLY A 44 19.64 -0.10 5.84
C GLY A 44 19.77 0.06 7.35
N TRP A 45 20.98 -0.18 7.87
CA TRP A 45 21.32 -0.12 9.30
C TRP A 45 21.71 1.29 9.73
N LYS A 46 20.73 2.20 9.81
CA LYS A 46 20.92 3.58 10.30
C LYS A 46 20.30 3.74 11.69
N PRO A 47 21.08 3.70 12.80
CA PRO A 47 20.53 3.68 14.16
C PRO A 47 19.55 4.82 14.46
N SER A 48 19.87 6.05 14.03
CA SER A 48 18.99 7.21 14.23
C SER A 48 17.64 7.05 13.56
N THR A 49 17.61 6.52 12.33
CA THR A 49 16.37 6.23 11.61
C THR A 49 15.59 5.09 12.24
N LEU A 50 16.27 4.04 12.71
CA LEU A 50 15.65 2.91 13.39
C LEU A 50 14.96 3.33 14.70
N LEU A 51 15.63 4.17 15.50
CA LEU A 51 15.04 4.73 16.73
C LEU A 51 13.86 5.66 16.44
N ALA A 52 13.88 6.35 15.29
CA ALA A 52 12.79 7.22 14.85
C ALA A 52 11.63 6.46 14.18
N LEU A 53 11.68 5.14 14.00
CA LEU A 53 10.64 4.39 13.27
C LEU A 53 9.23 4.57 13.83
N PRO A 54 8.97 4.53 15.16
CA PRO A 54 7.64 4.81 15.69
C PRO A 54 7.12 6.18 15.26
N TRP A 55 7.99 7.19 15.28
CA TRP A 55 7.67 8.55 14.86
C TRP A 55 7.37 8.63 13.35
N LEU A 56 8.25 8.04 12.53
CA LEU A 56 8.10 8.02 11.08
C LEU A 56 6.85 7.25 10.63
N ALA A 57 6.51 6.15 11.32
CA ALA A 57 5.29 5.37 11.08
C ALA A 57 4.01 6.15 11.42
N THR A 58 4.06 7.06 12.39
CA THR A 58 2.94 7.95 12.73
C THR A 58 2.76 9.06 11.70
N LEU A 59 3.84 9.63 11.18
CA LEU A 59 3.75 10.70 10.18
C LEU A 59 3.28 10.20 8.80
N GLY A 60 3.43 8.91 8.50
CA GLY A 60 2.96 8.32 7.23
C GLY A 60 3.62 8.94 5.99
N ILE A 61 4.83 9.51 6.13
CA ILE A 61 5.52 10.27 5.07
C ILE A 61 5.79 9.43 3.82
N ARG A 62 5.83 8.10 3.96
CA ARG A 62 6.17 7.15 2.90
C ARG A 62 4.99 6.26 2.48
N ASP A 63 3.79 6.53 2.97
CA ASP A 63 2.59 5.82 2.54
C ASP A 63 2.23 6.27 1.11
N MET A 64 1.98 5.30 0.21
CA MET A 64 1.81 5.60 -1.22
C MET A 64 0.49 6.33 -1.51
N ASN A 65 -0.51 6.15 -0.66
CA ASN A 65 -1.81 6.79 -0.79
C ASN A 65 -2.36 7.20 0.58
N TYR A 66 -3.31 8.13 0.56
CA TYR A 66 -4.03 8.56 1.77
C TYR A 66 -4.65 7.39 2.56
N TRP A 67 -5.03 6.32 1.87
CA TRP A 67 -5.71 5.14 2.43
C TRP A 67 -4.77 4.01 2.90
N ASP A 68 -3.45 4.22 2.89
CA ASP A 68 -2.47 3.13 3.10
C ASP A 68 -2.22 2.73 4.56
N GLY A 69 -3.17 3.03 5.46
CA GLY A 69 -3.17 2.55 6.85
C GLY A 69 -2.33 3.38 7.82
N ARG A 70 -2.59 4.68 7.94
CA ARG A 70 -1.90 5.59 8.87
C ARG A 70 -2.17 5.23 10.34
N THR A 71 -1.11 5.14 11.14
CA THR A 71 -1.19 4.72 12.56
C THR A 71 -1.67 5.82 13.52
N GLY A 72 -1.61 7.09 13.10
CA GLY A 72 -2.09 8.25 13.85
C GLY A 72 -1.26 8.57 15.11
N PRO A 73 -1.38 9.78 15.68
CA PRO A 73 -0.56 10.21 16.81
C PRO A 73 -0.91 9.53 18.14
N LEU A 74 -2.07 8.86 18.24
CA LEU A 74 -2.42 8.06 19.42
C LEU A 74 -1.42 6.92 19.65
N PHE A 75 -0.86 6.35 18.57
CA PHE A 75 0.17 5.32 18.71
C PHE A 75 1.36 5.79 19.56
N LEU A 76 1.90 6.98 19.25
CA LEU A 76 3.01 7.56 20.02
C LEU A 76 2.59 8.03 21.41
N LEU A 77 1.36 8.55 21.56
CA LEU A 77 0.86 8.98 22.87
C LEU A 77 0.80 7.81 23.86
N PHE A 78 0.33 6.64 23.41
CA PHE A 78 0.13 5.48 24.26
C PHE A 78 1.33 4.53 24.35
N LEU A 79 2.28 4.59 23.41
CA LEU A 79 3.45 3.71 23.42
C LEU A 79 4.26 3.79 24.75
N PRO A 80 4.63 4.99 25.27
CA PRO A 80 5.31 5.09 26.56
C PRO A 80 4.47 4.55 27.71
N LEU A 81 3.16 4.79 27.70
CA LEU A 81 2.25 4.32 28.75
C LEU A 81 2.19 2.79 28.81
N VAL A 82 2.11 2.14 27.65
CA VAL A 82 2.14 0.67 27.55
C VAL A 82 3.48 0.14 28.07
N LEU A 83 4.62 0.69 27.62
CA LEU A 83 5.95 0.27 28.08
C LEU A 83 6.10 0.44 29.61
N LEU A 84 5.76 1.61 30.14
CA LEU A 84 5.82 1.90 31.57
C LEU A 84 4.93 0.97 32.39
N SER A 85 3.75 0.63 31.88
CA SER A 85 2.82 -0.29 32.55
C SER A 85 3.27 -1.75 32.56
N LEU A 86 4.14 -2.15 31.61
CA LEU A 86 4.72 -3.49 31.51
C LEU A 86 5.98 -3.63 32.36
N PHE A 87 6.86 -2.63 32.33
CA PHE A 87 8.16 -2.67 33.02
C PHE A 87 8.10 -2.26 34.50
N ARG A 88 6.96 -1.75 34.98
CA ARG A 88 6.78 -1.48 36.40
C ARG A 88 6.55 -2.81 37.13
N SER A 89 7.64 -3.39 37.66
CA SER A 89 7.56 -4.48 38.63
C SER A 89 6.63 -4.07 39.77
N ALA A 90 5.68 -4.92 40.12
CA ALA A 90 4.94 -4.77 41.37
C ALA A 90 5.97 -4.63 42.51
N PRO A 91 5.80 -3.67 43.43
CA PRO A 91 6.60 -3.68 44.64
C PRO A 91 6.43 -5.05 45.30
N SER A 92 7.57 -5.68 45.62
CA SER A 92 7.70 -6.93 46.38
C SER A 92 6.58 -7.07 47.42
N SER A 93 6.01 -8.28 47.51
CA SER A 93 4.83 -8.73 48.29
C SER A 93 4.75 -8.40 49.79
N SER A 94 5.48 -7.40 50.29
CA SER A 94 5.44 -6.91 51.67
C SER A 94 4.53 -5.68 51.88
N SER A 95 4.05 -5.02 50.82
CA SER A 95 3.16 -3.85 50.95
C SER A 95 1.70 -4.23 50.71
N GLN A 96 0.91 -4.32 51.79
CA GLN A 96 -0.53 -4.63 51.83
C GLN A 96 -1.44 -3.53 51.23
N SER A 97 -1.09 -2.97 50.06
CA SER A 97 -1.93 -2.00 49.36
C SER A 97 -2.47 -2.60 48.06
N PRO A 98 -3.69 -3.18 48.08
CA PRO A 98 -4.30 -3.83 46.91
C PRO A 98 -4.55 -2.88 45.71
N ASN A 99 -4.41 -1.56 45.89
CA ASN A 99 -4.73 -0.55 44.87
C ASN A 99 -3.59 -0.20 43.90
N LEU A 100 -2.37 -0.73 44.06
CA LEU A 100 -1.21 -0.33 43.23
C LEU A 100 -0.72 -1.38 42.22
N GLN A 101 -1.35 -2.56 42.11
CA GLN A 101 -0.91 -3.58 41.16
C GLN A 101 -1.42 -3.27 39.74
N SER A 102 -0.51 -3.12 38.77
CA SER A 102 -0.86 -2.95 37.36
C SER A 102 -1.49 -4.24 36.80
N PRO A 103 -2.74 -4.22 36.31
CA PRO A 103 -3.40 -5.42 35.78
C PRO A 103 -2.71 -6.00 34.53
N ILE A 104 -1.86 -5.20 33.86
CA ILE A 104 -1.14 -5.57 32.63
C ILE A 104 0.07 -6.46 32.91
N SER A 105 0.89 -6.09 33.91
CA SER A 105 2.17 -6.77 34.20
C SER A 105 2.00 -8.22 34.71
N GLN A 106 0.81 -8.59 35.20
CA GLN A 106 0.57 -9.90 35.83
C GLN A 106 -0.21 -10.90 34.95
N SER A 107 -0.73 -10.47 33.79
CA SER A 107 -1.49 -11.38 32.92
C SER A 107 -0.56 -12.04 31.89
N PRO A 108 -0.52 -13.39 31.81
CA PRO A 108 0.26 -14.08 30.78
C PRO A 108 -0.19 -13.71 29.36
N ILE A 109 -1.47 -13.36 29.20
CA ILE A 109 -2.04 -12.92 27.92
C ILE A 109 -1.48 -11.55 27.53
N SER A 110 -1.34 -10.61 28.47
CA SER A 110 -0.78 -9.29 28.19
C SER A 110 0.68 -9.38 27.74
N ASN A 111 1.48 -10.25 28.37
CA ASN A 111 2.85 -10.51 27.96
C ASN A 111 2.91 -11.16 26.58
N LEU A 112 2.04 -12.14 26.29
CA LEU A 112 1.96 -12.77 24.98
C LEU A 112 1.61 -11.75 23.87
N LEU A 113 0.61 -10.90 24.10
CA LEU A 113 0.20 -9.86 23.14
C LEU A 113 1.31 -8.85 22.90
N PHE A 114 2.02 -8.43 23.96
CA PHE A 114 3.16 -7.54 23.84
C PHE A 114 4.30 -8.18 23.06
N LEU A 115 4.68 -9.42 23.37
CA LEU A 115 5.72 -10.15 22.65
C LEU A 115 5.35 -10.36 21.18
N TYR A 116 4.08 -10.66 20.90
CA TYR A 116 3.58 -10.75 19.53
C TYR A 116 3.69 -9.40 18.79
N ALA A 117 3.25 -8.30 19.42
CA ALA A 117 3.38 -6.96 18.84
C ALA A 117 4.84 -6.57 18.59
N LEU A 118 5.72 -6.87 19.55
CA LEU A 118 7.16 -6.64 19.44
C LEU A 118 7.79 -7.45 18.30
N ALA A 119 7.42 -8.73 18.17
CA ALA A 119 7.89 -9.59 17.08
C ALA A 119 7.42 -9.08 15.71
N GLN A 120 6.15 -8.67 15.60
CA GLN A 120 5.60 -8.08 14.36
C GLN A 120 6.29 -6.76 14.01
N PHE A 121 6.51 -5.88 14.98
CA PHE A 121 7.21 -4.63 14.77
C PHE A 121 8.68 -4.85 14.38
N GLY A 122 9.35 -5.83 14.99
CA GLY A 122 10.71 -6.24 14.64
C GLY A 122 10.81 -6.81 13.22
N PHE A 123 9.85 -7.67 12.83
CA PHE A 123 9.76 -8.20 11.47
C PHE A 123 9.52 -7.10 10.44
N TRP A 124 8.59 -6.18 10.70
CA TRP A 124 8.36 -5.01 9.86
C TRP A 124 9.62 -4.13 9.74
N THR A 125 10.31 -3.90 10.85
CA THR A 125 11.58 -3.15 10.88
C THR A 125 12.64 -3.80 9.99
N ALA A 126 12.80 -5.13 10.09
CA ALA A 126 13.71 -5.87 9.21
C ALA A 126 13.33 -5.73 7.72
N GLY A 127 12.03 -5.77 7.41
CA GLY A 127 11.54 -5.54 6.05
C GLY A 127 11.86 -4.14 5.53
N VAL A 128 11.57 -3.11 6.34
CA VAL A 128 11.87 -1.70 6.06
C VAL A 128 13.37 -1.44 5.82
N MET A 129 14.22 -2.13 6.58
CA MET A 129 15.67 -2.05 6.39
C MET A 129 16.11 -2.62 5.04
N TRP A 130 15.41 -3.65 4.55
CA TRP A 130 15.78 -4.38 3.35
C TRP A 130 15.20 -3.80 2.05
N SER A 131 13.93 -3.36 2.06
CA SER A 131 13.23 -2.92 0.85
C SER A 131 12.33 -1.71 1.11
N ARG A 132 12.33 -0.76 0.17
CA ARG A 132 11.42 0.39 0.19
C ARG A 132 9.95 -0.03 0.10
N SER A 133 9.66 -1.13 -0.61
CA SER A 133 8.30 -1.63 -0.82
C SER A 133 7.65 -2.15 0.47
N LEU A 134 8.46 -2.48 1.48
CA LEU A 134 7.99 -2.93 2.79
C LEU A 134 7.75 -1.77 3.77
N TRP A 135 8.05 -0.54 3.37
CA TRP A 135 7.74 0.67 4.14
C TRP A 135 6.28 1.08 3.99
N GLN A 136 5.38 0.28 4.52
CA GLN A 136 3.95 0.59 4.55
C GLN A 136 3.43 0.30 5.95
N SER A 137 2.77 1.28 6.56
CA SER A 137 2.27 1.15 7.93
C SER A 137 1.12 0.14 8.05
N ARG A 138 0.39 -0.15 6.95
CA ARG A 138 -0.63 -1.22 6.93
C ARG A 138 -0.10 -2.59 7.36
N PHE A 139 1.19 -2.87 7.19
CA PHE A 139 1.79 -4.12 7.65
C PHE A 139 1.90 -4.21 9.17
N LEU A 140 1.74 -3.10 9.89
CA LEU A 140 1.65 -3.07 11.35
C LEU A 140 0.23 -3.31 11.88
N LEU A 141 -0.78 -3.58 11.02
CA LEU A 141 -2.16 -3.74 11.47
C LEU A 141 -2.32 -4.82 12.55
N THR A 142 -1.66 -5.97 12.40
CA THR A 142 -1.70 -7.06 13.38
C THR A 142 -0.95 -6.70 14.67
N CYS A 143 0.14 -5.94 14.56
CA CYS A 143 0.84 -5.36 15.71
C CYS A 143 -0.09 -4.41 16.49
N LEU A 144 -0.74 -3.48 15.81
CA LEU A 144 -1.65 -2.50 16.42
C LEU A 144 -2.88 -3.18 17.04
N ALA A 145 -3.43 -4.20 16.38
CA ALA A 145 -4.53 -4.99 16.92
C ALA A 145 -4.15 -5.70 18.23
N ALA A 146 -2.93 -6.25 18.32
CA ALA A 146 -2.43 -6.86 19.56
C ALA A 146 -2.12 -5.83 20.67
N LEU A 147 -1.70 -4.62 20.30
CA LEU A 147 -1.46 -3.52 21.25
C LEU A 147 -2.76 -2.90 21.78
N ALA A 148 -3.86 -2.92 21.02
CA ALA A 148 -5.13 -2.28 21.40
C ALA A 148 -5.63 -2.62 22.83
N PRO A 149 -5.73 -3.89 23.25
CA PRO A 149 -6.14 -4.21 24.62
C PRO A 149 -5.13 -3.74 25.68
N LEU A 150 -3.83 -3.71 25.36
CA LEU A 150 -2.80 -3.19 26.26
C LEU A 150 -2.92 -1.68 26.44
N VAL A 151 -3.20 -0.97 25.35
CA VAL A 151 -3.52 0.47 25.37
C VAL A 151 -4.77 0.73 26.19
N GLY A 152 -5.84 -0.05 26.01
CA GLY A 152 -7.06 0.08 26.80
C GLY A 152 -6.84 -0.14 28.30
N ALA A 153 -6.06 -1.16 28.66
CA ALA A 153 -5.70 -1.40 30.05
C ALA A 153 -4.79 -0.29 30.62
N ALA A 154 -3.86 0.24 29.82
CA ALA A 154 -2.96 1.31 30.25
C ALA A 154 -3.74 2.61 30.46
N TRP A 155 -4.70 2.89 29.57
CA TRP A 155 -5.64 3.98 29.68
C TRP A 155 -6.48 3.86 30.96
N ALA A 156 -7.09 2.69 31.21
CA ALA A 156 -7.89 2.47 32.42
C ALA A 156 -7.06 2.64 33.71
N GLY A 157 -5.75 2.40 33.65
CA GLY A 157 -4.81 2.58 34.74
C GLY A 157 -4.31 4.02 34.95
N LEU A 158 -4.64 4.98 34.08
CA LEU A 158 -4.14 6.36 34.14
C LEU A 158 -4.30 7.05 35.51
N PRO A 159 -5.43 6.90 36.25
CA PRO A 159 -5.61 7.58 37.54
C PRO A 159 -4.53 7.29 38.57
N ARG A 160 -3.83 6.16 38.44
CA ARG A 160 -2.72 5.75 39.33
C ARG A 160 -1.45 6.59 39.15
N TRP A 161 -1.39 7.35 38.05
CA TRP A 161 -0.27 8.19 37.68
C TRP A 161 -0.59 9.68 37.87
N ASP A 162 -1.77 9.99 38.45
CA ASP A 162 -2.14 11.36 38.75
C ASP A 162 -1.32 11.87 39.96
N LEU A 163 -0.70 13.04 39.77
CA LEU A 163 0.02 13.77 40.81
C LEU A 163 -0.90 14.87 41.37
N PRO A 164 -0.68 15.32 42.62
CA PRO A 164 -1.51 16.36 43.25
C PRO A 164 -1.61 17.66 42.45
N ARG A 165 -0.54 18.02 41.72
CA ARG A 165 -0.45 19.25 40.90
C ARG A 165 -0.64 19.01 39.40
N PHE A 166 -0.66 17.75 38.95
CA PHE A 166 -0.75 17.40 37.53
C PHE A 166 -1.46 16.07 37.35
N SER A 167 -2.60 16.09 36.65
CA SER A 167 -3.32 14.86 36.33
C SER A 167 -2.93 14.36 34.95
N LEU A 168 -2.16 13.28 34.92
CA LEU A 168 -1.83 12.56 33.70
C LEU A 168 -3.10 12.08 33.00
N SER A 169 -4.10 11.61 33.76
CA SER A 169 -5.40 11.20 33.22
C SER A 169 -6.07 12.31 32.43
N ARG A 170 -6.18 13.51 33.01
CA ARG A 170 -6.78 14.66 32.33
C ARG A 170 -5.98 15.06 31.09
N PHE A 171 -4.66 15.07 31.18
CA PHE A 171 -3.80 15.41 30.05
C PHE A 171 -3.96 14.42 28.89
N VAL A 172 -3.87 13.11 29.16
CA VAL A 172 -3.99 12.07 28.13
C VAL A 172 -5.39 12.03 27.52
N ASN A 173 -6.45 12.14 28.35
CA ASN A 173 -7.83 12.20 27.86
C ASN A 173 -8.07 13.43 26.98
N LEU A 174 -7.54 14.60 27.36
CA LEU A 174 -7.64 15.81 26.56
C LEU A 174 -6.89 15.66 25.23
N ALA A 175 -5.65 15.17 25.27
CA ALA A 175 -4.84 14.95 24.07
C ALA A 175 -5.52 13.98 23.11
N ALA A 176 -6.05 12.86 23.62
CA ALA A 176 -6.77 11.90 22.81
C ALA A 176 -8.09 12.48 22.25
N GLY A 177 -8.83 13.25 23.06
CA GLY A 177 -10.02 13.97 22.61
C GLY A 177 -9.74 14.95 21.49
N VAL A 178 -8.65 15.72 21.59
CA VAL A 178 -8.19 16.63 20.53
C VAL A 178 -7.85 15.84 19.26
N VAL A 179 -7.10 14.74 19.36
CA VAL A 179 -6.75 13.91 18.20
C VAL A 179 -8.00 13.34 17.52
N LEU A 180 -8.96 12.83 18.29
CA LEU A 180 -10.22 12.32 17.75
C LEU A 180 -11.06 13.42 17.10
N ALA A 181 -11.12 14.61 17.70
CA ALA A 181 -11.81 15.76 17.12
C ALA A 181 -11.17 16.21 15.81
N LEU A 182 -9.84 16.30 15.74
CA LEU A 182 -9.11 16.62 14.51
C LEU A 182 -9.32 15.54 13.44
N THR A 183 -9.34 14.27 13.83
CA THR A 183 -9.64 13.16 12.91
C THR A 183 -11.06 13.27 12.36
N LEU A 184 -12.04 13.63 13.20
CA LEU A 184 -13.41 13.87 12.75
C LEU A 184 -13.50 15.04 11.78
N VAL A 185 -12.79 16.15 12.05
CA VAL A 185 -12.71 17.30 11.14
C VAL A 185 -12.08 16.89 9.81
N ASP A 186 -10.96 16.18 9.83
CA ASP A 186 -10.27 15.70 8.63
C ASP A 186 -11.18 14.78 7.79
N MET A 187 -11.88 13.83 8.42
CA MET A 187 -12.84 12.96 7.75
C MET A 187 -14.07 13.73 7.21
N ALA A 188 -14.55 14.75 7.93
CA ALA A 188 -15.62 15.60 7.45
C ALA A 188 -15.19 16.42 6.23
N LEU A 189 -14.01 17.05 6.27
CA LEU A 189 -13.45 17.78 5.12
C LEU A 189 -13.21 16.87 3.93
N LEU A 190 -12.72 15.64 4.15
CA LEU A 190 -12.57 14.65 3.10
C LEU A 190 -13.94 14.25 2.50
N THR A 191 -14.95 14.06 3.33
CA THR A 191 -16.31 13.74 2.87
C THR A 191 -16.90 14.88 2.05
N LEU A 192 -16.73 16.13 2.50
CA LEU A 192 -17.14 17.32 1.75
C LEU A 192 -16.38 17.45 0.42
N LYS A 193 -15.09 17.13 0.41
CA LYS A 193 -14.27 17.09 -0.82
C LYS A 193 -14.68 15.95 -1.77
N ILE A 194 -15.14 14.81 -1.23
CA ILE A 194 -15.71 13.73 -2.03
C ILE A 194 -17.03 14.18 -2.65
N ASP A 195 -17.81 14.96 -1.90
CA ASP A 195 -19.14 15.44 -2.25
C ASP A 195 -20.03 14.28 -2.77
N PRO A 196 -20.36 13.30 -1.90
CA PRO A 196 -21.16 12.14 -2.30
C PRO A 196 -22.67 12.43 -2.31
N LEU A 197 -23.12 13.53 -1.71
CA LEU A 197 -24.55 13.80 -1.50
C LEU A 197 -25.34 13.94 -2.79
N PRO A 198 -24.86 14.63 -3.85
CA PRO A 198 -25.61 14.70 -5.11
C PRO A 198 -25.88 13.32 -5.72
N TYR A 199 -24.89 12.42 -5.68
CA TYR A 199 -25.06 11.04 -6.14
C TYR A 199 -26.04 10.26 -5.26
N LEU A 200 -25.89 10.34 -3.93
CA LEU A 200 -26.77 9.63 -2.99
C LEU A 200 -28.23 10.13 -3.03
N ALA A 201 -28.44 11.42 -3.31
CA ALA A 201 -29.76 12.01 -3.48
C ALA A 201 -30.37 11.77 -4.88
N GLY A 202 -29.65 11.09 -5.78
CA GLY A 202 -30.09 10.85 -7.15
C GLY A 202 -30.03 12.06 -8.08
N LEU A 203 -29.36 13.15 -7.66
CA LEU A 203 -29.18 14.38 -8.43
C LEU A 203 -27.99 14.29 -9.40
N GLU A 204 -27.06 13.34 -9.17
CA GLU A 204 -25.91 13.07 -10.04
C GLU A 204 -25.96 11.62 -10.52
N THR A 205 -25.75 11.39 -11.81
CA THR A 205 -25.67 10.02 -12.36
C THR A 205 -24.39 9.32 -11.93
N ARG A 206 -24.38 7.99 -11.96
CA ARG A 206 -23.18 7.20 -11.65
C ARG A 206 -21.98 7.58 -12.54
N ASP A 207 -22.21 7.79 -13.83
CA ASP A 207 -21.14 8.13 -14.77
C ASP A 207 -20.58 9.53 -14.51
N ALA A 208 -21.43 10.50 -14.17
CA ALA A 208 -20.99 11.84 -13.78
C ALA A 208 -20.15 11.79 -12.48
N TYR A 209 -20.65 11.07 -11.47
CA TYR A 209 -19.94 10.89 -10.20
C TYR A 209 -18.56 10.25 -10.40
N LEU A 210 -18.48 9.14 -11.16
CA LEU A 210 -17.22 8.44 -11.39
C LEU A 210 -16.26 9.26 -12.26
N THR A 211 -16.76 9.97 -13.28
CA THR A 211 -15.93 10.88 -14.08
C THR A 211 -15.33 11.99 -13.21
N ARG A 212 -16.11 12.56 -12.29
CA ARG A 212 -15.64 13.58 -11.34
C ARG A 212 -14.63 13.03 -10.34
N ARG A 213 -14.86 11.83 -9.79
CA ARG A 213 -14.03 11.24 -8.72
C ARG A 213 -12.76 10.55 -9.22
N LEU A 214 -12.82 9.91 -10.38
CA LEU A 214 -11.72 9.12 -10.94
C LEU A 214 -11.04 9.82 -12.13
N GLY A 215 -11.65 10.89 -12.64
CA GLY A 215 -11.08 11.75 -13.67
C GLY A 215 -10.78 10.99 -14.96
N ALA A 216 -9.61 11.29 -15.51
CA ALA A 216 -9.14 10.74 -16.78
C ALA A 216 -9.10 9.20 -16.79
N HIS A 217 -8.94 8.55 -15.63
CA HIS A 217 -8.97 7.09 -15.56
C HIS A 217 -10.34 6.52 -15.99
N TYR A 218 -11.44 7.01 -15.40
CA TYR A 218 -12.77 6.52 -15.75
C TYR A 218 -13.17 6.91 -17.17
N ALA A 219 -12.77 8.10 -17.61
CA ALA A 219 -12.96 8.54 -18.99
C ALA A 219 -12.22 7.64 -19.99
N ALA A 220 -10.98 7.20 -19.70
CA ALA A 220 -10.24 6.25 -20.53
C ALA A 220 -10.91 4.88 -20.58
N MET A 221 -11.38 4.35 -19.45
CA MET A 221 -12.13 3.08 -19.44
C MET A 221 -13.43 3.20 -20.26
N THR A 222 -14.12 4.33 -20.15
CA THR A 222 -15.36 4.60 -20.89
C THR A 222 -15.09 4.68 -22.40
N GLN A 223 -14.03 5.38 -22.81
CA GLN A 223 -13.62 5.46 -24.22
C GLN A 223 -13.31 4.07 -24.77
N ILE A 224 -12.52 3.26 -24.06
CA ILE A 224 -12.22 1.87 -24.45
C ILE A 224 -13.51 1.08 -24.66
N ASN A 225 -14.44 1.18 -23.70
CA ASN A 225 -15.70 0.43 -23.74
C ASN A 225 -16.64 0.85 -24.87
N GLN A 226 -16.54 2.09 -25.35
CA GLN A 226 -17.40 2.64 -26.41
C GLN A 226 -16.79 2.47 -27.81
N THR A 227 -15.46 2.52 -27.92
CA THR A 227 -14.77 2.60 -29.21
C THR A 227 -14.20 1.26 -29.67
N LEU A 228 -13.78 0.40 -28.75
CA LEU A 228 -13.14 -0.87 -29.10
C LEU A 228 -14.16 -2.00 -29.22
N PRO A 229 -13.96 -2.96 -30.13
CA PRO A 229 -14.85 -4.10 -30.27
C PRO A 229 -14.76 -5.03 -29.04
N PRO A 230 -15.79 -5.85 -28.75
CA PRO A 230 -15.85 -6.69 -27.54
C PRO A 230 -14.66 -7.65 -27.36
N GLU A 231 -14.09 -8.13 -28.46
CA GLU A 231 -12.95 -9.06 -28.52
C GLU A 231 -11.58 -8.37 -28.36
N ALA A 232 -11.55 -7.04 -28.21
CA ALA A 232 -10.30 -6.32 -28.03
C ALA A 232 -9.58 -6.75 -26.74
N VAL A 233 -8.27 -6.95 -26.85
CA VAL A 233 -7.36 -7.22 -25.74
C VAL A 233 -6.45 -6.02 -25.59
N VAL A 234 -6.48 -5.39 -24.42
CA VAL A 234 -5.79 -4.13 -24.14
C VAL A 234 -4.71 -4.36 -23.09
N GLN A 235 -3.44 -4.23 -23.48
CA GLN A 235 -2.34 -4.24 -22.52
C GLN A 235 -2.17 -2.84 -21.91
N PHE A 236 -2.21 -2.74 -20.58
CA PHE A 236 -1.94 -1.48 -19.90
C PHE A 236 -0.45 -1.35 -19.62
N LEU A 237 0.07 -0.12 -19.73
CA LEU A 237 1.42 0.25 -19.34
C LEU A 237 1.35 1.44 -18.37
N TRP A 238 2.04 1.31 -17.24
CA TRP A 238 2.04 2.26 -16.13
C TRP A 238 0.67 2.56 -15.51
N GLU A 239 -0.27 1.62 -15.65
CA GLU A 239 -1.61 1.66 -15.05
C GLU A 239 -1.96 0.29 -14.45
N PRO A 240 -1.96 0.16 -13.11
CA PRO A 240 -2.33 -1.08 -12.44
C PRO A 240 -3.85 -1.29 -12.36
N ARG A 241 -4.66 -0.23 -12.51
CA ARG A 241 -6.11 -0.28 -12.31
C ARG A 241 -6.80 -0.65 -13.62
N THR A 242 -7.52 -1.76 -13.63
CA THR A 242 -8.33 -2.20 -14.79
C THR A 242 -9.83 -2.19 -14.50
N TYR A 243 -10.23 -1.83 -13.28
CA TYR A 243 -11.64 -1.77 -12.90
C TYR A 243 -12.38 -0.75 -13.79
N TYR A 244 -13.61 -1.09 -14.19
CA TYR A 244 -14.43 -0.42 -15.21
C TYR A 244 -14.09 -0.68 -16.68
N CYS A 245 -12.95 -1.32 -17.00
CA CYS A 245 -12.77 -1.84 -18.35
C CYS A 245 -13.68 -3.06 -18.58
N ARG A 246 -14.38 -3.09 -19.72
CA ARG A 246 -15.29 -4.16 -20.16
C ARG A 246 -14.74 -4.91 -21.39
N ARG A 247 -13.42 -4.91 -21.55
CA ARG A 247 -12.64 -5.67 -22.53
C ARG A 247 -11.64 -6.55 -21.77
N ASP A 248 -10.88 -7.40 -22.46
CA ASP A 248 -9.76 -8.10 -21.82
C ASP A 248 -8.62 -7.09 -21.57
N CYS A 249 -8.72 -6.36 -20.46
CA CYS A 249 -7.74 -5.37 -20.03
C CYS A 249 -6.73 -6.00 -19.08
N ARG A 250 -5.48 -6.14 -19.55
CA ARG A 250 -4.38 -6.73 -18.80
C ARG A 250 -3.64 -5.64 -18.03
N PRO A 251 -3.62 -5.67 -16.68
CA PRO A 251 -3.05 -4.61 -15.87
C PRO A 251 -1.52 -4.58 -15.94
N ASP A 252 -0.95 -3.42 -15.60
CA ASP A 252 0.45 -3.30 -15.20
C ASP A 252 0.56 -3.30 -13.65
N SER A 253 0.26 -4.45 -13.04
CA SER A 253 -0.07 -4.56 -11.60
C SER A 253 1.00 -4.05 -10.65
N ILE A 254 2.29 -4.20 -11.02
CA ILE A 254 3.44 -3.77 -10.22
C ILE A 254 4.37 -2.83 -11.01
N LEU A 255 3.84 -2.21 -12.08
CA LEU A 255 4.54 -1.29 -12.97
C LEU A 255 5.79 -1.90 -13.63
N ASP A 256 5.79 -3.21 -13.84
CA ASP A 256 6.92 -3.98 -14.38
C ASP A 256 6.74 -4.40 -15.84
N VAL A 257 5.53 -4.26 -16.42
CA VAL A 257 5.22 -4.89 -17.72
C VAL A 257 6.20 -4.41 -18.79
N PHE A 258 6.41 -3.10 -18.93
CA PHE A 258 7.33 -2.58 -19.94
C PHE A 258 8.79 -3.04 -19.74
N PRO A 259 9.44 -2.82 -18.58
CA PRO A 259 10.82 -3.27 -18.39
C PRO A 259 10.96 -4.79 -18.45
N HIS A 260 9.94 -5.55 -18.06
CA HIS A 260 9.92 -7.01 -18.22
C HIS A 260 9.90 -7.43 -19.70
N LEU A 261 9.11 -6.74 -20.53
CA LEU A 261 9.09 -6.95 -21.98
C LEU A 261 10.45 -6.63 -22.61
N VAL A 262 11.08 -5.53 -22.21
CA VAL A 262 12.44 -5.18 -22.65
C VAL A 262 13.45 -6.25 -22.21
N TYR A 263 13.38 -6.71 -20.96
CA TYR A 263 14.24 -7.79 -20.45
C TYR A 263 14.10 -9.08 -21.27
N ARG A 264 12.87 -9.44 -21.65
CA ARG A 264 12.57 -10.71 -22.34
C ARG A 264 12.82 -10.66 -23.85
N TYR A 265 12.47 -9.57 -24.51
CA TYR A 265 12.42 -9.48 -25.97
C TYR A 265 13.43 -8.50 -26.57
N ARG A 266 14.02 -7.61 -25.76
CA ARG A 266 15.08 -6.64 -26.09
C ARG A 266 14.71 -5.53 -27.08
N THR A 267 13.89 -5.80 -28.10
CA THR A 267 13.59 -4.85 -29.19
C THR A 267 12.09 -4.61 -29.35
N ALA A 268 11.71 -3.44 -29.88
CA ALA A 268 10.30 -3.07 -30.07
C ALA A 268 9.56 -4.08 -30.96
N GLY A 269 10.16 -4.48 -32.09
CA GLY A 269 9.54 -5.44 -32.99
C GLY A 269 9.34 -6.83 -32.38
N ALA A 270 10.26 -7.28 -31.52
CA ALA A 270 10.08 -8.54 -30.80
C ALA A 270 8.98 -8.43 -29.72
N ILE A 271 8.88 -7.29 -29.04
CA ILE A 271 7.79 -7.00 -28.10
C ILE A 271 6.43 -6.97 -28.83
N ALA A 272 6.33 -6.26 -29.95
CA ALA A 272 5.11 -6.16 -30.74
C ALA A 272 4.64 -7.53 -31.25
N ARG A 273 5.55 -8.36 -31.78
CA ARG A 273 5.24 -9.74 -32.17
C ARG A 273 4.82 -10.62 -30.99
N ALA A 274 5.43 -10.43 -29.83
CA ALA A 274 5.03 -11.16 -28.62
C ALA A 274 3.63 -10.76 -28.14
N TRP A 275 3.29 -9.48 -28.20
CA TRP A 275 1.93 -8.98 -27.96
C TRP A 275 0.92 -9.57 -28.94
N GLN A 276 1.26 -9.57 -30.23
CA GLN A 276 0.43 -10.18 -31.27
C GLN A 276 0.20 -11.67 -31.01
N ALA A 277 1.24 -12.44 -30.68
CA ALA A 277 1.12 -13.86 -30.34
C ALA A 277 0.27 -14.11 -29.08
N GLN A 278 0.15 -13.13 -28.19
CA GLN A 278 -0.70 -13.17 -27.00
C GLN A 278 -2.12 -12.61 -27.25
N GLY A 279 -2.44 -12.27 -28.49
CA GLY A 279 -3.73 -11.71 -28.90
C GLY A 279 -3.97 -10.25 -28.52
N VAL A 280 -2.95 -9.52 -28.08
CA VAL A 280 -3.07 -8.09 -27.74
C VAL A 280 -3.36 -7.29 -29.01
N THR A 281 -4.45 -6.52 -29.00
CA THR A 281 -4.86 -5.67 -30.13
C THR A 281 -4.59 -4.19 -29.88
N HIS A 282 -4.59 -3.78 -28.61
CA HIS A 282 -4.40 -2.39 -28.21
C HIS A 282 -3.46 -2.27 -27.01
N VAL A 283 -2.83 -1.10 -26.89
CA VAL A 283 -1.99 -0.74 -25.75
C VAL A 283 -2.50 0.58 -25.17
N LEU A 284 -2.85 0.58 -23.88
CA LEU A 284 -3.18 1.80 -23.14
C LEU A 284 -1.95 2.26 -22.37
N VAL A 285 -1.45 3.45 -22.69
CA VAL A 285 -0.34 4.09 -21.97
C VAL A 285 -0.90 5.15 -21.04
N HIS A 286 -0.64 5.02 -19.74
CA HIS A 286 -0.89 6.08 -18.78
C HIS A 286 0.29 7.06 -18.78
N GLU A 287 0.21 8.05 -19.68
CA GLU A 287 1.26 9.06 -19.92
C GLU A 287 1.65 9.84 -18.66
N ALA A 288 0.70 10.12 -17.77
CA ALA A 288 1.01 10.77 -16.49
C ALA A 288 1.82 9.85 -15.55
N GLY A 289 1.49 8.56 -15.50
CA GLY A 289 2.26 7.54 -14.78
C GLY A 289 3.66 7.34 -15.35
N LEU A 290 3.78 7.29 -16.68
CA LEU A 290 5.07 7.24 -17.36
C LEU A 290 5.95 8.43 -17.00
N ARG A 291 5.41 9.67 -17.05
CA ARG A 291 6.17 10.88 -16.64
C ARG A 291 6.64 10.80 -15.20
N PHE A 292 5.81 10.28 -14.29
CA PHE A 292 6.20 10.08 -12.90
C PHE A 292 7.37 9.09 -12.78
N ILE A 293 7.31 7.93 -13.44
CA ILE A 293 8.40 6.94 -13.42
C ILE A 293 9.67 7.49 -14.05
N LEU A 294 9.58 8.24 -15.15
CA LEU A 294 10.73 8.87 -15.78
C LEU A 294 11.42 9.91 -14.88
N ASN A 295 10.71 10.49 -13.92
CA ASN A 295 11.27 11.43 -12.95
C ASN A 295 11.88 10.71 -11.74
N GLU A 296 11.24 9.64 -11.26
CA GLU A 296 11.64 8.93 -10.04
C GLU A 296 12.65 7.79 -10.26
N SER A 297 12.59 7.11 -11.40
CA SER A 297 13.41 5.92 -11.72
C SER A 297 13.60 5.79 -13.25
N PRO A 298 14.22 6.78 -13.92
CA PRO A 298 14.37 6.81 -15.38
C PRO A 298 15.06 5.57 -15.96
N GLU A 299 15.96 4.93 -15.20
CA GLU A 299 16.69 3.73 -15.59
C GLU A 299 15.80 2.52 -15.83
N THR A 300 14.56 2.52 -15.33
CA THR A 300 13.62 1.41 -15.54
C THR A 300 12.86 1.51 -16.86
N VAL A 301 13.10 2.55 -17.66
CA VAL A 301 12.41 2.76 -18.94
C VAL A 301 13.44 2.90 -20.06
N ASP A 302 13.54 1.87 -20.89
CA ASP A 302 14.29 1.95 -22.14
C ASP A 302 13.54 2.86 -23.13
N ARG A 303 13.95 4.13 -23.18
CA ARG A 303 13.32 5.15 -24.04
C ARG A 303 13.47 4.84 -25.52
N ALA A 304 14.60 4.26 -25.93
CA ALA A 304 14.82 3.93 -27.33
C ALA A 304 13.82 2.87 -27.80
N VAL A 305 13.60 1.82 -27.00
CA VAL A 305 12.61 0.79 -27.31
C VAL A 305 11.18 1.34 -27.25
N LEU A 306 10.88 2.21 -26.27
CA LEU A 306 9.54 2.82 -26.14
C LEU A 306 9.21 3.73 -27.33
N ASP A 307 10.16 4.56 -27.75
CA ASP A 307 9.98 5.48 -28.87
C ASP A 307 9.87 4.71 -30.19
N ASP A 308 10.65 3.65 -30.38
CA ASP A 308 10.55 2.75 -31.53
C ASP A 308 9.18 2.05 -31.61
N LEU A 309 8.66 1.55 -30.48
CA LEU A 309 7.28 1.03 -30.40
C LEU A 309 6.25 2.08 -30.83
N ARG A 310 6.35 3.30 -30.30
CA ARG A 310 5.41 4.40 -30.59
C ARG A 310 5.46 4.89 -32.03
N GLN A 311 6.62 4.79 -32.69
CA GLN A 311 6.80 5.27 -34.05
C GLN A 311 6.45 4.22 -35.11
N HIS A 312 6.76 2.95 -34.85
CA HIS A 312 6.72 1.91 -35.90
C HIS A 312 5.73 0.77 -35.64
N TRP A 313 5.22 0.62 -34.41
CA TRP A 313 4.39 -0.53 -34.02
C TRP A 313 3.06 -0.16 -33.38
N LEU A 314 2.85 1.11 -33.07
CA LEU A 314 1.68 1.58 -32.32
C LEU A 314 1.06 2.79 -33.01
N ARG A 315 -0.17 2.65 -33.49
CA ARG A 315 -0.92 3.77 -34.06
C ARG A 315 -1.80 4.42 -33.00
N PRO A 316 -1.69 5.74 -32.75
CA PRO A 316 -2.58 6.40 -31.82
C PRO A 316 -4.02 6.37 -32.34
N VAL A 317 -4.97 5.92 -31.50
CA VAL A 317 -6.40 5.85 -31.84
C VAL A 317 -7.29 6.60 -30.85
N GLY A 318 -6.73 7.04 -29.72
CA GLY A 318 -7.47 7.83 -28.75
C GLY A 318 -6.56 8.50 -27.72
N GLU A 319 -7.03 9.62 -27.17
CA GLU A 319 -6.38 10.31 -26.07
C GLU A 319 -7.45 10.80 -25.08
N VAL A 320 -7.15 10.69 -23.78
CA VAL A 320 -7.99 11.23 -22.71
C VAL A 320 -7.19 12.22 -21.87
N ALA A 321 -7.55 13.49 -22.01
CA ALA A 321 -7.09 14.60 -21.17
C ALA A 321 -5.56 14.68 -20.98
N GLY A 322 -4.76 14.27 -21.98
CA GLY A 322 -3.29 14.24 -21.90
C GLY A 322 -2.70 13.29 -20.85
N ALA A 323 -3.54 12.46 -20.22
CA ALA A 323 -3.17 11.54 -19.15
C ALA A 323 -3.11 10.09 -19.63
N TYR A 324 -3.95 9.72 -20.59
CA TYR A 324 -3.97 8.39 -21.20
C TYR A 324 -3.93 8.51 -22.72
N ARG A 325 -3.17 7.62 -23.34
CA ARG A 325 -3.17 7.45 -24.79
C ARG A 325 -3.40 5.99 -25.14
N LEU A 326 -4.36 5.77 -26.04
CA LEU A 326 -4.73 4.47 -26.54
C LEU A 326 -4.12 4.29 -27.92
N TYR A 327 -3.44 3.16 -28.11
CA TYR A 327 -2.82 2.79 -29.36
C TYR A 327 -3.42 1.48 -29.86
N ALA A 328 -3.62 1.38 -31.18
CA ALA A 328 -3.81 0.10 -31.86
C ALA A 328 -2.44 -0.48 -32.21
N LEU A 329 -2.27 -1.78 -32.00
CA LEU A 329 -1.05 -2.48 -32.39
C LEU A 329 -1.01 -2.59 -33.92
N GLU A 330 0.02 -2.03 -34.55
CA GLU A 330 0.23 -2.15 -35.99
C GLU A 330 1.02 -3.42 -36.30
N VAL A 331 0.46 -4.21 -37.21
CA VAL A 331 1.16 -5.34 -37.81
C VAL A 331 1.87 -4.77 -39.04
N SER A 332 3.16 -4.46 -38.93
CA SER A 332 3.96 -4.34 -40.14
C SER A 332 3.94 -5.72 -40.84
N PRO A 333 3.63 -5.77 -42.15
CA PRO A 333 3.59 -7.02 -42.92
C PRO A 333 4.93 -7.77 -42.96
#